data_AF-A0A845R8N9-F1
#
_entry.id   AF-A0A845R8N9-F1
#
_cell.length_a   1.000
_cell.length_b   1.000
_cell.length_c   1.000
_cell.angle_alpha   90.00
_cell.angle_beta   90.00
_cell.angle_gamma   90.00
#
_symmetry.space_group_name_H-M   'P 1'
#
loop_
_entity.id
_entity.type
_entity.pdbx_description
1 polymer ?
#
loop_
_entity_poly.entity_id
_entity_poly.type
_entity_poly.pdbx_seq_one_letter_code
_entity_poly.pdbx_strand_id
1 'polypeptide(L)'
;MTNTEIIYKAAITHGIPQEQLDAYLQRGDLPFHTAADWSKRGYQVQKDAAPLFDCYLWKHTTKPSAATIKAAEEAGKEAPEQSPHFYQKLSYIYGPAQVEKNAPAPDLATIKARFGNLPGLVLKVKGEKTGAPNVWFTGDVEKYADEIKAAGGIWSKKKSAYWVKPSAAPAEDKPAAPVPSIMEDAPAAPAVKPCTALVPAPCTALVPLHYFHKPAPAPAPEASAQPAGP
;
A
#
# COMPACT_ATOMS: atom_id res chain seq x y z
N MET A 1 4.14 -5.13 -10.92
CA MET A 1 2.94 -5.84 -10.43
C MET A 1 2.22 -4.88 -9.52
N THR A 2 1.01 -4.49 -9.92
CA THR A 2 0.25 -3.44 -9.27
C THR A 2 -0.48 -3.94 -8.04
N ASN A 3 -0.81 -3.04 -7.11
CA ASN A 3 -1.63 -3.39 -5.96
C ASN A 3 -3.02 -3.93 -6.38
N THR A 4 -3.59 -3.43 -7.48
CA THR A 4 -4.83 -3.95 -8.06
C THR A 4 -4.67 -5.40 -8.51
N GLU A 5 -3.57 -5.73 -9.22
CA GLU A 5 -3.28 -7.11 -9.63
C GLU A 5 -3.05 -8.03 -8.42
N ILE A 6 -2.41 -7.53 -7.37
CA ILE A 6 -2.19 -8.28 -6.12
C ILE A 6 -3.54 -8.61 -5.46
N ILE A 7 -4.42 -7.61 -5.31
CA ILE A 7 -5.76 -7.82 -4.75
C ILE A 7 -6.58 -8.78 -5.62
N TYR A 8 -6.54 -8.63 -6.94
CA TYR A 8 -7.23 -9.50 -7.88
C TYR A 8 -6.83 -10.98 -7.71
N LYS A 9 -5.53 -11.27 -7.70
CA LYS A 9 -5.03 -12.64 -7.53
C LYS A 9 -5.31 -13.21 -6.14
N ALA A 10 -5.21 -12.37 -5.10
CA ALA A 10 -5.59 -12.76 -3.75
C ALA A 10 -7.08 -13.11 -3.69
N ALA A 11 -7.95 -12.29 -4.26
CA ALA A 11 -9.39 -12.54 -4.29
C ALA A 11 -9.75 -13.89 -4.94
N ILE A 12 -9.10 -14.24 -6.07
CA ILE A 12 -9.26 -15.57 -6.71
C ILE A 12 -8.87 -16.69 -5.75
N THR A 13 -7.73 -16.53 -5.07
CA THR A 13 -7.22 -17.53 -4.11
C THR A 13 -8.20 -17.74 -2.94
N HIS A 14 -8.90 -16.69 -2.55
CA HIS A 14 -9.93 -16.72 -1.49
C HIS A 14 -11.34 -17.09 -2.00
N GLY A 15 -11.46 -17.58 -3.23
CA GLY A 15 -12.70 -18.15 -3.76
C GLY A 15 -13.65 -17.14 -4.39
N ILE A 16 -13.21 -15.90 -4.65
CA ILE A 16 -14.01 -14.93 -5.41
C ILE A 16 -13.89 -15.29 -6.90
N PRO A 17 -15.01 -15.52 -7.61
CA PRO A 17 -14.99 -15.95 -8.99
C PRO A 17 -14.36 -14.89 -9.90
N GLN A 18 -13.51 -15.34 -10.82
CA GLN A 18 -12.77 -14.46 -11.73
C GLN A 18 -13.70 -13.57 -12.56
N GLU A 19 -14.81 -14.12 -13.06
CA GLU A 19 -15.82 -13.39 -13.85
C GLU A 19 -16.37 -12.17 -13.09
N GLN A 20 -16.60 -12.32 -11.79
CA GLN A 20 -17.07 -11.23 -10.94
C GLN A 20 -16.01 -10.13 -10.79
N LEU A 21 -14.74 -10.51 -10.65
CA LEU A 21 -13.62 -9.56 -10.56
C LEU A 21 -13.40 -8.83 -11.89
N ASP A 22 -13.52 -9.54 -13.01
CA ASP A 22 -13.40 -8.95 -14.35
C ASP A 22 -14.52 -7.94 -14.61
N ALA A 23 -15.77 -8.27 -14.19
CA ALA A 23 -16.88 -7.33 -14.25
C ALA A 23 -16.63 -6.06 -13.41
N TYR A 24 -16.02 -6.20 -12.23
CA TYR A 24 -15.63 -5.05 -11.40
C TYR A 24 -14.52 -4.21 -12.05
N LEU A 25 -13.51 -4.84 -12.65
CA LEU A 25 -12.47 -4.13 -13.39
C LEU A 25 -13.02 -3.40 -14.62
N GLN A 26 -13.98 -3.99 -15.34
CA GLN A 26 -14.67 -3.32 -16.46
C GLN A 26 -15.45 -2.09 -16.00
N ARG A 27 -16.00 -2.10 -14.77
CA ARG A 27 -16.64 -0.94 -14.14
C ARG A 27 -15.63 0.12 -13.65
N GLY A 28 -14.35 -0.24 -13.58
CA GLY A 28 -13.24 0.67 -13.32
C GLY A 28 -12.64 0.62 -11.90
N ASP A 29 -13.12 -0.23 -11.00
CA ASP A 29 -12.56 -0.37 -9.64
C ASP A 29 -12.91 -1.73 -9.03
N LEU A 30 -11.94 -2.37 -8.38
CA LEU A 30 -12.21 -3.52 -7.51
C LEU A 30 -12.82 -3.02 -6.20
N PRO A 31 -13.98 -3.51 -5.75
CA PRO A 31 -14.62 -3.06 -4.51
C PRO A 31 -13.96 -3.67 -3.26
N PHE A 32 -12.65 -3.90 -3.28
CA PHE A 32 -11.89 -4.53 -2.22
C PHE A 32 -10.76 -3.60 -1.81
N HIS A 33 -10.90 -2.98 -0.64
CA HIS A 33 -10.01 -1.90 -0.21
C HIS A 33 -9.54 -2.10 1.23
N THR A 34 -8.43 -1.45 1.58
CA THR A 34 -8.02 -1.39 2.99
C THR A 34 -8.96 -0.48 3.79
N ALA A 35 -9.05 -0.66 5.11
CA ALA A 35 -9.87 0.19 5.97
C ALA A 35 -9.56 1.70 5.81
N ALA A 36 -8.28 2.04 5.58
CA ALA A 36 -7.85 3.40 5.35
C ALA A 36 -8.35 3.96 4.00
N ASP A 37 -8.40 3.12 2.96
CA ASP A 37 -8.89 3.53 1.65
C ASP A 37 -10.42 3.65 1.64
N TRP A 38 -11.13 2.77 2.35
CA TRP A 38 -12.56 2.96 2.63
C TRP A 38 -12.84 4.28 3.35
N SER A 39 -12.04 4.61 4.36
CA SER A 39 -12.13 5.88 5.10
C SER A 39 -11.96 7.10 4.18
N LYS A 40 -11.03 7.07 3.23
CA LYS A 40 -10.85 8.14 2.23
C LYS A 40 -12.06 8.27 1.29
N ARG A 41 -12.74 7.15 1.02
CA ARG A 41 -13.95 7.08 0.19
C ARG A 41 -15.23 7.44 0.97
N GLY A 42 -15.13 7.82 2.24
CA GLY A 42 -16.27 8.19 3.08
C GLY A 42 -17.01 7.00 3.69
N TYR A 43 -16.36 5.85 3.78
CA TYR A 43 -16.89 4.65 4.41
C TYR A 43 -16.05 4.24 5.62
N GLN A 44 -16.65 3.64 6.62
CA GLN A 44 -15.94 3.03 7.74
C GLN A 44 -16.18 1.52 7.73
N VAL A 45 -15.13 0.75 7.99
CA VAL A 45 -15.26 -0.69 8.24
C VAL A 45 -15.99 -0.89 9.56
N GLN A 46 -16.97 -1.78 9.58
CA GLN A 46 -17.71 -2.13 10.79
C GLN A 46 -16.75 -2.59 11.90
N LYS A 47 -17.04 -2.20 13.14
CA LYS A 47 -16.11 -2.34 14.28
C LYS A 47 -15.60 -3.77 14.51
N ASP A 48 -16.44 -4.76 14.22
CA ASP A 48 -16.16 -6.19 14.46
C ASP A 48 -16.05 -6.99 13.15
N ALA A 49 -15.93 -6.33 12.00
CA ALA A 49 -15.76 -7.01 10.72
C ALA A 49 -14.35 -7.64 10.60
N ALA A 50 -14.30 -8.96 10.46
CA ALA A 50 -13.09 -9.66 10.06
C ALA A 50 -12.73 -9.33 8.61
N PRO A 51 -11.45 -9.21 8.23
CA PRO A 51 -11.08 -8.98 6.84
C PRO A 51 -11.52 -10.12 5.93
N LEU A 52 -11.86 -9.81 4.66
CA LEU A 52 -12.16 -10.83 3.65
C LEU A 52 -10.93 -11.70 3.36
N PHE A 53 -9.79 -11.03 3.19
CA PHE A 53 -8.49 -11.65 2.99
C PHE A 53 -7.37 -10.65 3.32
N ASP A 54 -6.15 -11.16 3.41
CA ASP A 54 -4.95 -10.38 3.58
C ASP A 54 -4.00 -10.57 2.39
N CYS A 55 -3.27 -9.51 2.04
CA CYS A 55 -2.25 -9.57 1.00
C CYS A 55 -1.15 -8.53 1.23
N TYR A 56 0.02 -8.79 0.64
CA TYR A 56 1.16 -7.87 0.70
C TYR A 56 1.03 -6.80 -0.37
N LEU A 57 0.65 -5.58 0.02
CA LEU A 57 0.56 -4.44 -0.90
C LEU A 57 1.84 -3.63 -0.89
N TRP A 58 2.23 -3.11 -2.05
CA TRP A 58 3.25 -2.09 -2.18
C TRP A 58 2.79 -0.79 -1.51
N LYS A 59 3.63 -0.27 -0.63
CA LYS A 59 3.48 1.05 0.00
C LYS A 59 4.67 1.90 -0.42
N HIS A 60 4.38 3.12 -0.84
CA HIS A 60 5.39 4.12 -1.07
C HIS A 60 5.67 4.89 0.22
N THR A 61 6.95 5.15 0.49
CA THR A 61 7.38 6.05 1.54
C THR A 61 8.54 6.89 1.04
N THR A 62 8.52 8.17 1.39
CA THR A 62 9.62 9.11 1.13
C THR A 62 10.61 9.17 2.29
N LYS A 63 10.27 8.54 3.43
CA LYS A 63 11.14 8.49 4.62
C LYS A 63 12.32 7.56 4.37
N PRO A 64 13.53 7.91 4.83
CA PRO A 64 14.66 6.99 4.82
C PRO A 64 14.32 5.72 5.59
N SER A 65 14.69 4.57 5.02
CA SER A 65 14.47 3.28 5.67
C SER A 65 15.28 3.20 6.96
N ALA A 66 14.84 2.40 7.93
CA ALA A 66 15.60 2.21 9.17
C ALA A 66 17.03 1.70 8.91
N ALA A 67 17.22 0.89 7.86
CA ALA A 67 18.53 0.41 7.44
C ALA A 67 19.40 1.55 6.87
N THR A 68 18.82 2.47 6.10
CA THR A 68 19.51 3.64 5.56
C THR A 68 19.90 4.62 6.68
N ILE A 69 19.03 4.80 7.67
CA ILE A 69 19.32 5.62 8.85
C ILE A 69 20.47 5.00 9.66
N LYS A 70 20.39 3.69 9.94
CA LYS A 70 21.42 2.99 10.72
C LYS A 70 22.77 2.97 9.99
N ALA A 71 22.79 2.75 8.68
CA ALA A 71 24.02 2.78 7.88
C ALA A 71 24.64 4.19 7.80
N ALA A 72 23.81 5.24 7.80
CA ALA A 72 24.30 6.61 7.84
C ALA A 72 24.88 6.94 9.24
N GLU A 73 24.21 6.51 10.30
CA GLU A 73 24.68 6.63 11.69
C GLU A 73 26.02 5.88 11.91
N GLU A 74 26.15 4.64 11.42
CA GLU A 74 27.40 3.87 11.45
C GLU A 74 28.52 4.50 10.59
N ALA A 75 28.16 5.18 9.50
CA ALA A 75 29.11 5.87 8.63
C ALA A 75 29.45 7.30 9.10
N GLY A 76 28.87 7.78 10.20
CA GLY A 76 29.02 9.15 10.68
C GLY A 76 28.51 10.21 9.69
N LYS A 77 27.56 9.84 8.82
CA LYS A 77 26.95 10.71 7.81
C LYS A 77 25.49 10.96 8.16
N GLU A 78 24.97 12.13 7.82
CA GLU A 78 23.52 12.37 7.91
C GLU A 78 22.78 11.47 6.92
N ALA A 79 21.70 10.84 7.39
CA ALA A 79 20.85 10.04 6.53
C ALA A 79 20.22 10.94 5.45
N PRO A 80 20.04 10.43 4.22
CA PRO A 80 19.38 11.19 3.17
C PRO A 80 18.00 11.66 3.65
N GLU A 81 17.74 12.96 3.50
CA GLU A 81 16.52 13.63 4.00
C GLU A 81 15.25 13.01 3.38
N GLN A 82 15.37 12.52 2.15
CA GLN A 82 14.32 11.78 1.44
C GLN A 82 14.94 10.57 0.74
N SER A 83 14.33 9.40 0.93
CA SER A 83 14.67 8.18 0.20
C SER A 83 13.37 7.53 -0.26
N PRO A 84 12.81 7.98 -1.40
CA PRO A 84 11.63 7.37 -2.00
C PRO A 84 11.89 5.89 -2.24
N HIS A 85 11.19 5.04 -1.52
CA HIS A 85 11.27 3.59 -1.71
C HIS A 85 9.90 2.95 -1.56
N PHE A 86 9.74 1.83 -2.25
CA PHE A 86 8.58 0.96 -2.11
C PHE A 86 8.93 -0.22 -1.22
N TYR A 87 8.01 -0.57 -0.34
CA TYR A 87 8.10 -1.79 0.45
C TYR A 87 6.76 -2.50 0.47
N GLN A 88 6.78 -3.81 0.54
CA GLN A 88 5.57 -4.60 0.71
C GLN A 88 5.16 -4.62 2.19
N LYS A 89 3.87 -4.46 2.45
CA LYS A 89 3.30 -4.57 3.79
C LYS A 89 2.03 -5.40 3.76
N LEU A 90 1.93 -6.34 4.70
CA LEU A 90 0.69 -7.06 4.96
C LEU A 90 -0.44 -6.06 5.22
N SER A 91 -1.47 -6.14 4.40
CA SER A 91 -2.63 -5.27 4.42
C SER A 91 -3.89 -6.12 4.44
N TYR A 92 -4.83 -5.72 5.29
CA TYR A 92 -6.13 -6.37 5.43
C TYR A 92 -7.13 -5.73 4.47
N ILE A 93 -7.84 -6.57 3.73
CA ILE A 93 -8.77 -6.15 2.67
C ILE A 93 -10.20 -6.39 3.11
N TYR A 94 -11.05 -5.40 2.88
CA TYR A 94 -12.46 -5.39 3.24
C TYR A 94 -13.32 -5.15 2.02
N GLY A 95 -14.46 -5.83 1.97
CA GLY A 95 -15.44 -5.71 0.89
C GLY A 95 -16.54 -4.68 1.20
N PRO A 96 -17.42 -4.40 0.23
CA PRO A 96 -18.47 -3.38 0.37
C PRO A 96 -19.55 -3.77 1.40
N ALA A 97 -19.76 -5.07 1.64
CA ALA A 97 -20.71 -5.57 2.64
C ALA A 97 -20.24 -5.35 4.10
N GLN A 98 -18.97 -5.00 4.30
CA GLN A 98 -18.36 -4.85 5.62
C GLN A 98 -18.15 -3.39 6.03
N VAL A 99 -18.63 -2.47 5.19
CA VAL A 99 -18.43 -1.05 5.39
C VAL A 99 -19.77 -0.33 5.45
N GLU A 100 -19.81 0.69 6.28
CA GLU A 100 -20.95 1.58 6.44
C GLU A 100 -20.56 2.97 5.95
N LYS A 101 -21.51 3.67 5.30
CA LYS A 101 -21.28 5.06 4.90
C LYS A 101 -21.06 5.89 6.17
N ASN A 102 -19.97 6.65 6.20
CA ASN A 102 -19.70 7.52 7.33
C ASN A 102 -20.80 8.59 7.39
N ALA A 103 -21.21 8.97 8.61
CA ALA A 103 -22.07 10.12 8.79
C ALA A 103 -21.40 11.35 8.15
N PRO A 104 -22.15 12.23 7.47
CA PRO A 104 -21.58 13.45 6.91
C PRO A 104 -20.88 14.21 8.02
N ALA A 105 -19.56 14.42 7.87
CA ALA A 105 -18.79 15.15 8.86
C ALA A 105 -19.34 16.59 8.91
N PRO A 106 -19.75 17.09 10.08
CA PRO A 106 -20.24 18.45 10.21
C PRO A 106 -19.15 19.44 9.78
N ASP A 107 -19.55 20.56 9.18
CA ASP A 107 -18.62 21.62 8.80
C ASP A 107 -17.98 22.27 10.04
N LEU A 108 -16.90 23.03 9.82
CA LEU A 108 -16.14 23.64 10.91
C LEU A 108 -17.00 24.61 11.73
N ALA A 109 -17.94 25.33 11.12
CA ALA A 109 -18.81 26.27 11.80
C ALA A 109 -19.83 25.54 12.68
N THR A 110 -20.44 24.46 12.18
CA THR A 110 -21.35 23.60 12.94
C THR A 110 -20.64 22.95 14.13
N ILE A 111 -19.40 22.48 13.96
CA ILE A 111 -18.60 21.93 15.05
C ILE A 111 -18.31 23.01 16.11
N LYS A 112 -17.86 24.20 15.70
CA LYS A 112 -17.60 25.32 16.61
C LYS A 112 -18.86 25.78 17.33
N ALA A 113 -20.00 25.86 16.65
CA ALA A 113 -21.27 26.28 17.24
C ALA A 113 -21.81 25.25 18.25
N ARG A 114 -21.76 23.96 17.89
CA ARG A 114 -22.30 22.88 18.72
C ARG A 114 -21.48 22.63 19.98
N PHE A 115 -20.16 22.63 19.85
CA PHE A 115 -19.26 22.26 20.95
C PHE A 115 -18.58 23.46 21.62
N GLY A 116 -18.50 24.62 20.96
CA GLY A 116 -17.84 25.81 21.50
C GLY A 116 -18.57 26.48 22.65
N ASN A 117 -19.85 26.15 22.86
CA ASN A 117 -20.64 26.67 23.98
C ASN A 117 -20.78 25.66 25.14
N LEU A 118 -20.10 24.51 25.06
CA LEU A 118 -20.16 23.49 26.10
C LEU A 118 -19.18 23.80 27.23
N PRO A 119 -19.63 23.83 28.50
CA PRO A 119 -18.76 24.14 29.63
C PRO A 119 -17.69 23.07 29.81
N GLY A 120 -16.43 23.49 29.94
CA GLY A 120 -15.29 22.60 30.21
C GLY A 120 -14.70 21.91 28.97
N LEU A 121 -15.29 22.10 27.78
CA LEU A 121 -14.76 21.56 26.53
C LEU A 121 -13.92 22.60 25.78
N VAL A 122 -12.64 22.30 25.57
CA VAL A 122 -11.68 23.16 24.86
C VAL A 122 -11.49 22.64 23.43
N LEU A 123 -11.82 23.49 22.46
CA LEU A 123 -11.65 23.21 21.03
C LEU A 123 -10.37 23.85 20.49
N LYS A 124 -9.50 23.04 19.88
CA LYS A 124 -8.29 23.51 19.19
C LYS A 124 -8.33 23.12 17.72
N VAL A 125 -8.47 24.10 16.84
CA VAL A 125 -8.40 23.89 15.39
C VAL A 125 -6.94 23.82 14.95
N LYS A 126 -6.53 22.70 14.36
CA LYS A 126 -5.21 22.50 13.77
C LYS A 126 -5.35 22.43 12.25
N GLY A 127 -4.53 23.19 11.53
CA GLY A 127 -4.50 23.15 10.07
C GLY A 127 -5.55 24.02 9.37
N GLU A 128 -6.03 25.08 10.03
CA GLU A 128 -7.01 26.02 9.43
C GLU A 128 -6.47 26.67 8.13
N LYS A 129 -5.15 26.84 8.02
CA LYS A 129 -4.48 27.36 6.81
C LYS A 129 -4.18 26.32 5.73
N THR A 130 -4.36 25.03 6.00
CA THR A 130 -3.93 23.92 5.11
C THR A 130 -5.07 23.27 4.31
N GLY A 131 -6.25 23.90 4.23
CA GLY A 131 -7.40 23.38 3.46
C GLY A 131 -8.06 22.11 4.03
N ALA A 132 -7.49 21.52 5.07
CA ALA A 132 -8.02 20.38 5.81
C ALA A 132 -7.91 20.62 7.33
N PRO A 133 -8.82 21.41 7.92
CA PRO A 133 -8.82 21.66 9.35
C PRO A 133 -9.19 20.39 10.13
N ASN A 134 -8.48 20.15 11.23
CA ASN A 134 -8.84 19.14 12.24
C ASN A 134 -9.19 19.87 13.54
N VAL A 135 -10.34 19.59 14.14
CA VAL A 135 -10.75 20.14 15.44
C VAL A 135 -10.43 19.12 16.51
N TRP A 136 -9.58 19.48 17.46
CA TRP A 136 -9.25 18.68 18.63
C TRP A 136 -10.10 19.12 19.82
N PHE A 137 -10.64 18.16 20.55
CA PHE A 137 -11.38 18.36 21.79
C PHE A 137 -10.52 17.91 22.96
N THR A 138 -10.39 18.77 23.96
CA THR A 138 -9.64 18.54 25.21
C THR A 138 -10.43 19.10 26.40
N GLY A 139 -10.12 18.69 27.63
CA GLY A 139 -10.92 19.04 28.82
C GLY A 139 -11.91 17.92 29.16
N ASP A 140 -13.18 18.26 29.35
CA ASP A 140 -14.27 17.33 29.73
C ASP A 140 -14.76 16.44 28.57
N VAL A 141 -13.84 15.86 27.83
CA VAL A 141 -14.12 15.02 26.65
C VAL A 141 -14.85 13.73 26.97
N GLU A 142 -14.78 13.26 28.22
CA GLU A 142 -15.47 12.04 28.67
C GLU A 142 -16.98 12.28 28.83
N LYS A 143 -17.36 13.47 29.33
CA LYS A 143 -18.77 13.87 29.51
C LYS A 143 -19.49 14.03 28.18
N TYR A 144 -18.78 14.48 27.15
CA TYR A 144 -19.32 14.74 25.81
C TYR A 144 -18.90 13.68 24.78
N ALA A 145 -18.38 12.52 25.22
CA ALA A 145 -17.80 11.52 24.34
C ALA A 145 -18.81 11.00 23.30
N ASP A 146 -20.05 10.75 23.69
CA ASP A 146 -21.08 10.22 22.80
C ASP A 146 -21.56 11.26 21.78
N GLU A 147 -21.65 12.53 22.17
CA GLU A 147 -21.94 13.63 21.24
C GLU A 147 -20.80 13.86 20.25
N ILE A 148 -19.55 13.80 20.72
CA ILE A 148 -18.37 13.95 19.86
C ILE A 148 -18.30 12.78 18.87
N LYS A 149 -18.54 11.53 19.31
CA LYS A 149 -18.64 10.36 18.42
C LYS A 149 -19.78 10.50 17.42
N ALA A 150 -20.95 10.98 17.85
CA ALA A 150 -22.10 11.23 16.96
C ALA A 150 -21.79 12.28 15.88
N ALA A 151 -20.88 13.23 16.16
CA ALA A 151 -20.37 14.20 15.20
C ALA A 151 -19.20 13.68 14.35
N GLY A 152 -18.91 12.36 14.35
CA GLY A 152 -17.79 11.76 13.61
C GLY A 152 -16.44 11.90 14.32
N GLY A 153 -16.46 12.06 15.64
CA GLY A 153 -15.27 12.22 16.46
C GLY A 153 -14.48 10.92 16.64
N ILE A 154 -13.19 11.00 16.37
CA ILE A 154 -12.25 9.88 16.46
C ILE A 154 -11.41 10.05 17.72
N TRP A 155 -11.38 9.03 18.58
CA TRP A 155 -10.50 9.02 19.76
C TRP A 155 -9.04 8.79 19.37
N SER A 156 -8.12 9.62 19.86
CA SER A 156 -6.68 9.46 19.67
C SER A 156 -6.01 8.93 20.94
N LYS A 157 -5.61 7.65 20.95
CA LYS A 157 -4.87 7.04 22.07
C LYS A 157 -3.57 7.77 22.42
N LYS A 158 -2.87 8.34 21.43
CA LYS A 158 -1.58 9.03 21.63
C LYS A 158 -1.73 10.41 22.30
N LYS A 159 -2.86 11.07 22.11
CA LYS A 159 -3.12 12.42 22.63
C LYS A 159 -4.20 12.46 23.71
N SER A 160 -4.76 11.31 24.07
CA SER A 160 -5.88 11.16 25.00
C SER A 160 -6.98 12.21 24.75
N ALA A 161 -7.36 12.37 23.48
CA ALA A 161 -8.24 13.43 23.02
C ALA A 161 -9.08 12.96 21.83
N TYR A 162 -10.31 13.47 21.71
CA TYR A 162 -11.10 13.30 20.49
C TYR A 162 -10.68 14.34 19.46
N TRP A 163 -10.79 13.97 18.19
CA TRP A 163 -10.69 14.92 17.09
C TRP A 163 -11.74 14.64 16.03
N VAL A 164 -12.26 15.69 15.43
CA VAL A 164 -13.18 15.62 14.27
C VAL A 164 -12.47 16.25 13.09
N LYS A 165 -12.66 15.66 11.90
CA LYS A 165 -12.24 16.25 10.64
C LYS A 165 -13.43 16.95 9.99
N PRO A 166 -13.57 18.29 10.13
CA PRO A 166 -14.60 19.04 9.43
C PRO A 166 -14.60 18.75 7.94
N SER A 167 -15.78 18.62 7.35
CA SER A 167 -15.91 18.64 5.90
C SER A 167 -15.51 20.02 5.38
N ALA A 168 -14.66 20.06 4.34
CA ALA A 168 -14.19 21.29 3.73
C ALA A 168 -15.15 21.85 2.66
N ALA A 169 -16.34 21.26 2.49
CA ALA A 169 -17.30 21.64 1.46
C ALA A 169 -18.73 21.79 2.03
N PRO A 170 -19.54 22.74 1.52
CA PRO A 170 -20.98 22.73 1.74
C PRO A 170 -21.55 21.45 1.14
N ALA A 171 -22.55 20.88 1.82
CA ALA A 171 -23.22 19.66 1.40
C ALA A 171 -23.97 19.88 0.08
N GLU A 172 -23.28 19.74 -1.05
CA GLU A 172 -23.90 19.39 -2.32
C GLU A 172 -23.75 17.89 -2.50
N ASP A 173 -24.89 17.23 -2.69
CA ASP A 173 -25.05 15.84 -3.11
C ASP A 173 -24.43 15.68 -4.51
N LYS A 174 -23.09 15.61 -4.56
CA LYS A 174 -22.35 15.29 -5.77
C LYS A 174 -22.09 13.78 -5.75
N PRO A 175 -22.51 13.03 -6.79
CA PRO A 175 -22.13 11.63 -6.92
C PRO A 175 -20.62 11.53 -6.75
N ALA A 176 -20.16 10.58 -5.93
CA ALA A 176 -18.75 10.32 -5.71
C ALA A 176 -18.06 10.27 -7.07
N ALA A 177 -17.32 11.34 -7.40
CA ALA A 177 -16.46 11.34 -8.57
C ALA A 177 -15.55 10.12 -8.45
N PRO A 178 -15.25 9.41 -9.55
CA PRO A 178 -14.33 8.29 -9.51
C PRO A 178 -13.02 8.81 -8.95
N VAL A 179 -12.76 8.47 -7.68
CA VAL A 179 -11.48 8.77 -7.06
C VAL A 179 -10.50 7.92 -7.86
N PRO A 180 -9.54 8.52 -8.59
CA PRO A 180 -8.54 7.72 -9.28
C PRO A 180 -7.93 6.80 -8.24
N SER A 181 -7.87 5.50 -8.56
CA SER A 181 -7.35 4.47 -7.67
C SER A 181 -5.95 4.90 -7.23
N ILE A 182 -5.84 5.54 -6.07
CA ILE A 182 -4.58 6.02 -5.48
C ILE A 182 -3.79 4.86 -4.86
N MET A 183 -3.94 3.68 -5.44
CA MET A 183 -3.02 2.60 -5.24
C MET A 183 -1.74 2.96 -5.99
N GLU A 184 -0.84 3.63 -5.28
CA GLU A 184 0.50 3.96 -5.78
C GLU A 184 1.17 2.68 -6.26
N ASP A 185 1.39 2.62 -7.57
CA ASP A 185 2.01 1.49 -8.26
C ASP A 185 3.52 1.52 -8.06
N ALA A 186 4.15 0.35 -8.00
CA ALA A 186 5.60 0.29 -8.07
C ALA A 186 6.06 0.77 -9.45
N PRO A 187 7.12 1.58 -9.59
CA PRO A 187 7.60 1.99 -10.90
C PRO A 187 7.96 0.76 -11.72
N ALA A 188 7.33 0.62 -12.89
CA ALA A 188 7.77 -0.33 -13.90
C ALA A 188 9.24 -0.02 -14.22
N ALA A 189 10.12 -0.98 -13.96
CA ALA A 189 11.51 -0.89 -14.40
C ALA A 189 11.51 -0.61 -15.91
N PRO A 190 12.23 0.42 -16.39
CA PRO A 190 12.23 0.73 -17.81
C PRO A 190 12.77 -0.48 -18.57
N ALA A 191 11.95 -0.97 -19.52
CA ALA A 191 12.38 -1.97 -20.48
C ALA A 191 13.63 -1.46 -21.20
N VAL A 192 14.75 -2.14 -20.96
CA VAL A 192 16.00 -1.88 -21.66
C VAL A 192 15.74 -2.18 -23.13
N LYS A 193 15.72 -1.13 -23.95
CA LYS A 193 15.60 -1.26 -25.41
C LYS A 193 16.78 -2.12 -25.90
N PRO A 194 16.57 -3.16 -26.73
CA PRO A 194 17.70 -3.81 -27.38
C PRO A 194 18.35 -2.77 -28.30
N CYS A 195 19.53 -2.29 -27.91
CA CYS A 195 20.39 -1.52 -28.77
C CYS A 195 20.73 -2.39 -29.98
N THR A 196 20.33 -1.94 -31.16
CA THR A 196 20.73 -2.47 -32.46
C THR A 196 22.25 -2.39 -32.55
N ALA A 197 22.93 -3.49 -32.25
CA ALA A 197 24.37 -3.60 -32.43
C ALA A 197 24.67 -3.85 -33.91
N LEU A 198 25.59 -3.02 -34.40
CA LEU A 198 26.17 -2.96 -35.73
C LEU A 198 26.36 -4.32 -36.42
N VAL A 199 26.03 -4.31 -37.71
CA VAL A 199 26.57 -5.18 -38.76
C VAL A 199 28.10 -5.17 -38.74
N PRO A 200 28.78 -6.33 -38.76
CA PRO A 200 30.15 -6.41 -39.25
C PRO A 200 30.18 -6.89 -40.71
N ALA A 201 30.78 -6.09 -41.59
CA ALA A 201 31.15 -6.49 -42.94
C ALA A 201 32.44 -7.36 -42.93
N PRO A 202 32.68 -8.17 -43.98
CA PRO A 202 33.65 -9.26 -43.94
C PRO A 202 35.06 -8.79 -44.34
N CYS A 203 36.09 -9.33 -43.69
CA CYS A 203 37.47 -9.27 -44.20
C CYS A 203 38.15 -10.62 -43.99
N THR A 204 38.36 -11.29 -45.12
CA THR A 204 39.15 -12.48 -45.40
C THR A 204 40.65 -12.27 -45.19
N ALA A 205 41.34 -13.24 -44.56
CA ALA A 205 42.63 -13.85 -44.96
C ALA A 205 43.10 -14.80 -43.84
N LEU A 206 42.97 -16.13 -44.01
CA LEU A 206 44.01 -17.08 -44.45
C LEU A 206 45.19 -17.24 -43.45
N VAL A 207 45.29 -18.41 -42.79
CA VAL A 207 46.27 -19.51 -43.07
C VAL A 207 45.86 -20.79 -42.25
N PRO A 208 46.03 -22.03 -42.76
CA PRO A 208 45.44 -23.27 -42.20
C PRO A 208 46.45 -24.28 -41.60
N LEU A 209 45.88 -25.32 -40.95
CA LEU A 209 46.47 -26.62 -40.54
C LEU A 209 47.54 -26.50 -39.42
N HIS A 210 47.64 -27.33 -38.37
CA HIS A 210 47.33 -28.74 -38.16
C HIS A 210 47.67 -29.11 -36.68
N TYR A 211 47.07 -30.20 -36.15
CA TYR A 211 47.38 -30.91 -34.89
C TYR A 211 46.99 -30.19 -33.58
N PHE A 212 46.28 -30.76 -32.59
CA PHE A 212 46.19 -32.14 -32.11
C PHE A 212 44.77 -32.46 -31.59
N HIS A 213 44.26 -33.65 -31.93
CA HIS A 213 43.11 -34.30 -31.28
C HIS A 213 43.50 -34.80 -29.89
N LYS A 214 42.60 -34.66 -28.90
CA LYS A 214 42.20 -35.81 -28.06
C LYS A 214 40.81 -35.64 -27.44
N PRO A 215 39.95 -36.69 -27.44
CA PRO A 215 38.56 -36.63 -26.98
C PRO A 215 38.40 -36.97 -25.50
N ALA A 216 37.19 -36.70 -24.98
CA ALA A 216 36.74 -36.93 -23.61
C ALA A 216 36.89 -38.39 -23.14
N PRO A 217 37.17 -38.64 -21.84
CA PRO A 217 36.98 -39.96 -21.25
C PRO A 217 35.55 -40.17 -20.71
N ALA A 218 35.03 -41.34 -21.04
CA ALA A 218 33.73 -41.92 -20.74
C ALA A 218 33.54 -42.37 -19.27
N PRO A 219 32.30 -42.66 -18.83
CA PRO A 219 32.01 -43.29 -17.54
C PRO A 219 32.49 -44.76 -17.50
N ALA A 220 33.00 -45.19 -16.34
CA ALA A 220 33.52 -46.54 -16.11
C ALA A 220 32.42 -47.58 -15.82
N PRO A 221 32.51 -48.81 -16.38
CA PRO A 221 31.74 -49.97 -15.92
C PRO A 221 32.60 -51.08 -15.25
N GLU A 222 31.97 -51.71 -14.25
CA GLU A 222 31.95 -53.13 -13.84
C GLU A 222 33.23 -54.01 -13.72
N ALA A 223 33.34 -54.76 -12.61
CA ALA A 223 33.16 -56.23 -12.56
C ALA A 223 33.89 -56.94 -11.38
N SER A 224 33.22 -57.98 -10.86
CA SER A 224 33.63 -59.05 -9.94
C SER A 224 35.09 -59.53 -9.99
N ALA A 225 35.62 -59.88 -8.80
CA ALA A 225 36.52 -61.03 -8.60
C ALA A 225 36.58 -61.48 -7.12
N GLN A 226 36.07 -62.68 -6.83
CA GLN A 226 36.62 -63.61 -5.80
C GLN A 226 37.88 -64.30 -6.40
N PRO A 227 38.82 -64.93 -5.65
CA PRO A 227 38.58 -65.92 -4.57
C PRO A 227 39.64 -66.06 -3.42
N ALA A 228 39.35 -67.02 -2.51
CA ALA A 228 40.22 -68.00 -1.81
C ALA A 228 41.01 -67.68 -0.50
N GLY A 229 40.60 -68.39 0.58
CA GLY A 229 41.45 -69.13 1.56
C GLY A 229 42.06 -68.35 2.73
N PRO A 230 42.46 -69.01 3.85
CA PRO A 230 42.53 -70.46 4.14
C PRO A 230 41.40 -71.01 5.04
#